data_AF-A0A4T0NQT2-F1
#
_entry.id   AF-A0A4T0NQT2-F1
#
_cell.length_a   1.000
_cell.length_b   1.000
_cell.length_c   1.000
_cell.angle_alpha   90.00
_cell.angle_beta   90.00
_cell.angle_gamma   90.00
#
_symmetry.space_group_name_H-M   'P 1'
#
loop_
_entity.id
_entity.type
_entity.pdbx_description
1 polymer ?
#
loop_
_entity_poly.entity_id
_entity_poly.type
_entity_poly.pdbx_seq_one_letter_code
_entity_poly.pdbx_strand_id
1 'polypeptide(L)'
;MKSIDLGFTPRSRVRYIGTRKERMKESEGDIHKDLGWSAFFELLTNLRGVGWEWGYTLDKLPEVYYHNFCIKSIIDALKHLFISAISVGILTHAMDNNDSLAIGFGFRQTASTQFASDVVQTIALAAAAWSGLSLGYRLIALTVFSVKKLTRSRFDVERWPCLLQDPLQMTSIHDFWSNKWHALFKRQFVVCGYKPILFICKRLGIKGDLASLLGMQGAFFVSGLLHEYGIRNALNDVKHPNHYPSMLFFQLSAVAIGFELLFERLTKRKISGISGRVWAWTFLIITAIPLMKHWLHEGRLGYIVPPRLWTWQRIITPFGFLAKAGHL
;
A
#
# COMPACT_ATOMS: atom_id res chain seq x y z
N MET A 1 -1.86 -15.53 16.49
CA MET A 1 -2.35 -14.14 16.36
C MET A 1 -3.64 -14.02 17.16
N LYS A 2 -3.65 -13.22 18.23
CA LYS A 2 -4.90 -12.82 18.87
C LYS A 2 -5.58 -11.86 17.90
N SER A 3 -6.64 -12.30 17.22
CA SER A 3 -7.44 -11.41 16.39
C SER A 3 -8.12 -10.41 17.33
N ILE A 4 -7.73 -9.13 17.23
CA ILE A 4 -8.49 -8.05 17.87
C ILE A 4 -9.71 -7.81 17.00
N ASP A 5 -10.75 -8.61 17.20
CA ASP A 5 -12.01 -8.47 16.49
C ASP A 5 -12.86 -7.42 17.20
N LEU A 6 -13.12 -6.35 16.46
CA LEU A 6 -14.01 -5.26 16.80
C LEU A 6 -15.40 -5.68 16.33
N GLY A 7 -16.34 -5.95 17.25
CA GLY A 7 -17.74 -6.05 16.85
C GLY A 7 -18.43 -4.70 16.98
N PHE A 8 -19.57 -4.57 16.32
CA PHE A 8 -20.48 -3.49 16.64
C PHE A 8 -21.05 -3.72 18.06
N THR A 9 -21.61 -2.64 18.60
CA THR A 9 -22.56 -2.66 19.70
C THR A 9 -23.71 -1.73 19.29
N PRO A 10 -24.81 -1.62 20.06
CA PRO A 10 -25.98 -0.80 19.74
C PRO A 10 -25.68 0.69 19.54
N ARG A 11 -24.45 1.10 19.86
CA ARG A 11 -23.88 2.40 19.56
C ARG A 11 -22.67 2.14 18.67
N SER A 12 -22.71 2.69 17.48
CA SER A 12 -21.62 2.88 16.51
C SER A 12 -20.31 3.37 17.15
N ARG A 13 -19.67 2.51 17.92
CA ARG A 13 -18.41 2.67 18.64
C ARG A 13 -17.71 1.34 18.59
N VAL A 14 -16.45 1.39 18.21
CA VAL A 14 -15.57 0.25 18.15
C VAL A 14 -15.20 -0.17 19.59
N ARG A 15 -15.58 -1.37 20.03
CA ARG A 15 -15.16 -1.93 21.34
C ARG A 15 -14.50 -3.31 21.16
N TYR A 16 -13.53 -3.61 22.02
CA TYR A 16 -12.93 -4.93 22.17
C TYR A 16 -13.95 -5.93 22.75
N ILE A 17 -14.28 -6.99 22.00
CA ILE A 17 -15.27 -8.03 22.41
C ILE A 17 -14.60 -9.33 22.91
N GLY A 18 -13.27 -9.44 22.79
CA GLY A 18 -12.53 -10.56 23.41
C GLY A 18 -12.57 -11.86 22.61
N THR A 19 -13.02 -12.95 23.25
CA THR A 19 -12.88 -14.30 22.70
C THR A 19 -13.97 -14.66 21.68
N ARG A 20 -13.73 -15.72 20.90
CA ARG A 20 -14.73 -16.25 19.94
C ARG A 20 -16.03 -16.70 20.61
N LYS A 21 -15.97 -17.21 21.85
CA LYS A 21 -17.15 -17.66 22.60
C LYS A 21 -17.96 -16.49 23.15
N GLU A 22 -17.28 -15.45 23.64
CA GLU A 22 -17.91 -14.19 24.07
C GLU A 22 -18.56 -13.47 22.88
N ARG A 23 -17.93 -13.50 21.69
CA ARG A 23 -18.50 -12.99 20.43
C ARG A 23 -19.86 -13.58 20.05
N MET A 24 -19.99 -14.91 20.04
CA MET A 24 -21.25 -15.55 19.62
C MET A 24 -22.41 -15.17 20.55
N LYS A 25 -22.12 -14.94 21.83
CA LYS A 25 -23.09 -14.46 22.81
C LYS A 25 -23.51 -13.01 22.59
N GLU A 26 -22.59 -12.12 22.22
CA GLU A 26 -22.91 -10.71 21.95
C GLU A 26 -23.55 -10.50 20.57
N SER A 27 -23.19 -11.29 19.56
CA SER A 27 -23.80 -11.24 18.21
C SER A 27 -25.27 -11.68 18.19
N GLU A 28 -25.68 -12.55 19.12
CA GLU A 28 -27.09 -12.90 19.32
C GLU A 28 -27.91 -11.69 19.84
N GLY A 29 -27.26 -10.71 20.50
CA GLY A 29 -27.89 -9.50 21.03
C GLY A 29 -27.78 -8.25 20.12
N ASP A 30 -26.73 -8.12 19.31
CA ASP A 30 -26.50 -6.96 18.42
C ASP A 30 -27.08 -7.16 17.00
N ILE A 31 -28.29 -7.71 16.90
CA ILE A 31 -29.06 -7.80 15.63
C ILE A 31 -29.48 -6.38 15.22
N HIS A 32 -28.56 -5.61 14.64
CA HIS A 32 -28.90 -4.34 14.02
C HIS A 32 -29.78 -4.57 12.79
N LYS A 33 -30.95 -3.96 12.81
CA LYS A 33 -31.94 -3.86 11.73
C LYS A 33 -31.48 -3.00 10.54
N ASP A 34 -30.19 -2.72 10.35
CA ASP A 34 -29.72 -1.93 9.20
C ASP A 34 -28.52 -2.59 8.51
N LEU A 35 -28.82 -3.59 7.69
CA LEU A 35 -27.98 -4.01 6.56
C LEU A 35 -28.29 -3.17 5.28
N GLY A 36 -28.94 -2.02 5.41
CA GLY A 36 -29.40 -1.23 4.28
C GLY A 36 -28.28 -0.47 3.55
N TRP A 37 -28.70 0.53 2.77
CA TRP A 37 -27.79 1.33 1.93
C TRP A 37 -26.59 1.90 2.69
N SER A 38 -26.72 2.25 3.97
CA SER A 38 -25.64 2.79 4.79
C SER A 38 -24.46 1.80 4.92
N ALA A 39 -24.77 0.55 5.27
CA ALA A 39 -23.83 -0.57 5.37
C ALA A 39 -23.26 -0.97 4.00
N PHE A 40 -24.10 -0.99 2.97
CA PHE A 40 -23.68 -1.26 1.58
C PHE A 40 -22.65 -0.24 1.07
N PHE A 41 -22.93 1.06 1.20
CA PHE A 41 -22.00 2.10 0.79
C PHE A 41 -20.70 2.05 1.58
N GLU A 42 -20.77 1.70 2.86
CA GLU A 42 -19.57 1.52 3.66
C GLU A 42 -18.75 0.30 3.20
N LEU A 43 -19.39 -0.82 2.86
CA LEU A 43 -18.70 -2.00 2.34
C LEU A 43 -17.97 -1.70 1.01
N LEU A 44 -18.59 -0.90 0.14
CA LEU A 44 -18.00 -0.50 -1.14
C LEU A 44 -16.84 0.50 -1.00
N THR A 45 -16.88 1.35 0.03
CA THR A 45 -15.94 2.48 0.16
C THR A 45 -14.85 2.24 1.21
N ASN A 46 -15.12 1.41 2.22
CA ASN A 46 -14.17 1.02 3.26
C ASN A 46 -13.52 -0.33 2.93
N LEU A 47 -12.54 -0.29 2.04
CA LEU A 47 -11.82 -1.47 1.54
C LEU A 47 -10.98 -2.21 2.62
N ARG A 48 -10.86 -1.67 3.84
CA ARG A 48 -10.11 -2.29 4.95
C ARG A 48 -10.97 -3.19 5.83
N GLY A 49 -12.30 -3.06 5.76
CA GLY A 49 -13.23 -3.77 6.63
C GLY A 49 -13.08 -3.42 8.10
N VAL A 50 -12.69 -2.18 8.45
CA VAL A 50 -12.56 -1.76 9.86
C VAL A 50 -13.93 -1.87 10.55
N GLY A 51 -14.01 -2.66 11.63
CA GLY A 51 -15.26 -2.93 12.33
C GLY A 51 -16.12 -4.05 11.73
N TRP A 52 -15.60 -4.78 10.73
CA TRP A 52 -16.30 -5.90 10.08
C TRP A 52 -15.61 -7.23 10.40
N GLU A 53 -16.36 -8.34 10.44
CA GLU A 53 -15.80 -9.69 10.66
C GLU A 53 -14.81 -10.10 9.55
N TRP A 54 -15.01 -9.57 8.35
CA TRP A 54 -14.10 -9.76 7.24
C TRP A 54 -12.94 -8.75 7.24
N GLY A 55 -12.87 -7.82 8.19
CA GLY A 55 -11.75 -6.88 8.32
C GLY A 55 -10.43 -7.53 8.67
N TYR A 56 -9.33 -6.79 8.49
CA TYR A 56 -8.06 -7.15 9.10
C TYR A 56 -7.99 -6.58 10.53
N THR A 57 -7.68 -7.42 11.51
CA THR A 57 -7.47 -6.99 12.89
C THR A 57 -6.12 -6.29 13.03
N LEU A 58 -6.14 -4.98 13.23
CA LEU A 58 -4.94 -4.22 13.54
C LEU A 58 -4.71 -4.26 15.04
N ASP A 59 -3.50 -4.64 15.46
CA ASP A 59 -3.10 -4.59 16.87
C ASP A 59 -3.13 -3.16 17.42
N LYS A 60 -2.91 -2.17 16.53
CA LYS A 60 -3.04 -0.74 16.79
C LYS A 60 -3.78 -0.09 15.62
N LEU A 61 -4.93 0.53 15.89
CA LEU A 61 -5.61 1.33 14.88
C LEU A 61 -4.70 2.49 14.47
N PRO A 62 -4.62 2.82 13.16
CA PRO A 62 -3.85 3.97 12.71
C PRO A 62 -4.44 5.26 13.28
N GLU A 63 -3.70 6.35 13.22
CA GLU A 63 -4.19 7.63 13.73
C GLU A 63 -5.51 8.04 13.06
N VAL A 64 -6.44 8.48 13.90
CA VAL A 64 -7.78 8.94 13.53
C VAL A 64 -7.88 10.43 13.84
N TYR A 65 -8.38 11.21 12.90
CA TYR A 65 -8.59 12.65 13.06
C TYR A 65 -9.92 12.95 13.75
N TYR A 66 -10.04 12.66 15.05
CA TYR A 66 -11.27 12.86 15.83
C TYR A 66 -11.86 14.27 15.77
N HIS A 67 -10.99 15.29 15.68
CA HIS A 67 -11.40 16.69 15.57
C HIS A 67 -10.92 17.28 14.25
N ASN A 68 -11.76 18.13 13.66
CA ASN A 68 -11.50 18.81 12.39
C ASN A 68 -11.19 17.84 11.24
N PHE A 69 -11.87 16.69 11.21
CA PHE A 69 -11.67 15.64 10.20
C PHE A 69 -11.60 16.20 8.76
N CYS A 70 -12.55 17.07 8.40
CA CYS A 70 -12.61 17.69 7.08
C CYS A 70 -11.35 18.51 6.78
N ILE A 71 -10.99 19.46 7.65
CA ILE A 71 -9.83 20.33 7.47
C ILE A 71 -8.54 19.51 7.43
N LYS A 72 -8.35 18.57 8.36
CA LYS A 72 -7.17 17.70 8.39
C LYS A 72 -7.08 16.82 7.15
N SER A 73 -8.21 16.32 6.65
CA SER A 73 -8.26 15.51 5.42
C SER A 73 -7.97 16.35 4.17
N ILE A 74 -8.40 17.61 4.13
CA ILE A 74 -8.05 18.56 3.05
C ILE A 74 -6.55 18.87 3.09
N ILE A 75 -5.98 19.20 4.24
CA ILE A 75 -4.54 19.47 4.39
C ILE A 75 -3.72 18.24 3.96
N ASP A 76 -4.13 17.04 4.41
CA ASP A 76 -3.46 15.79 4.04
C ASP A 76 -3.58 15.50 2.53
N ALA A 77 -4.74 15.78 1.92
CA ALA A 77 -4.92 15.68 0.48
C ALA A 77 -4.02 16.65 -0.28
N LEU A 78 -3.91 17.92 0.15
CA LEU A 78 -3.00 18.91 -0.45
C LEU A 78 -1.53 18.50 -0.32
N LYS A 79 -1.14 17.94 0.83
CA LYS A 79 0.21 17.37 1.03
C LYS A 79 0.49 16.27 0.02
N HIS A 80 -0.44 15.33 -0.15
CA HIS A 80 -0.28 14.23 -1.10
C HIS A 80 -0.35 14.70 -2.56
N LEU A 81 -1.12 15.74 -2.86
CA LEU A 81 -1.13 16.40 -4.17
C LEU A 81 0.25 16.95 -4.52
N PHE A 82 0.88 17.68 -3.59
CA PHE A 82 2.21 18.22 -3.75
C PHE A 82 3.26 17.12 -3.95
N ILE A 83 3.26 16.09 -3.10
CA ILE A 83 4.19 14.95 -3.22
C ILE A 83 4.01 14.26 -4.57
N SER A 84 2.77 14.03 -5.00
CA SER A 84 2.47 13.37 -6.28
C SER A 84 2.97 14.20 -7.44
N ALA A 85 2.67 15.51 -7.47
CA ALA A 85 3.14 16.42 -8.51
C ALA A 85 4.67 16.44 -8.62
N ILE A 86 5.40 16.62 -7.52
CA ILE A 86 6.86 16.62 -7.55
C ILE A 86 7.40 15.26 -8.02
N SER A 87 6.88 14.17 -7.49
CA SER A 87 7.33 12.82 -7.83
C SER A 87 7.13 12.51 -9.31
N VAL A 88 5.94 12.78 -9.85
CA VAL A 88 5.60 12.58 -11.26
C VAL A 88 6.42 13.51 -12.15
N GLY A 89 6.66 14.75 -11.73
CA GLY A 89 7.52 15.68 -12.45
C GLY A 89 8.97 15.17 -12.58
N ILE A 90 9.54 14.61 -11.51
CA ILE A 90 10.86 13.97 -11.53
C ILE A 90 10.88 12.79 -12.50
N LEU A 91 9.90 11.88 -12.41
CA LEU A 91 9.82 10.71 -13.28
C LEU A 91 9.71 11.11 -14.74
N THR A 92 8.84 12.07 -15.06
CA THR A 92 8.64 12.53 -16.43
C THR A 92 9.88 13.22 -16.98
N HIS A 93 10.53 14.06 -16.17
CA HIS A 93 11.77 14.70 -16.57
C HIS A 93 12.88 13.70 -16.88
N ALA A 94 12.99 12.62 -16.09
CA ALA A 94 13.94 11.54 -16.38
C ALA A 94 13.59 10.84 -17.71
N MET A 95 12.32 10.47 -17.92
CA MET A 95 11.86 9.80 -19.14
C MET A 95 12.08 10.65 -20.40
N ASP A 96 11.83 11.95 -20.33
CA ASP A 96 12.07 12.89 -21.44
C ASP A 96 13.58 13.06 -21.75
N ASN A 97 14.47 12.65 -20.85
CA ASN A 97 15.93 12.78 -20.96
C ASN A 97 16.64 11.43 -20.96
N ASN A 98 16.14 10.49 -21.77
CA ASN A 98 16.74 9.16 -21.97
C ASN A 98 16.94 8.40 -20.64
N ASP A 99 15.89 8.42 -19.82
CA ASP A 99 15.81 7.77 -18.50
C ASP A 99 16.89 8.23 -17.49
N SER A 100 17.47 9.42 -17.71
CA SER A 100 18.57 9.95 -16.93
C SER A 100 18.33 11.40 -16.50
N LEU A 101 18.16 11.59 -15.19
CA LEU A 101 18.12 12.93 -14.59
C LEU A 101 19.43 13.69 -14.81
N ALA A 102 20.57 12.98 -14.87
CA ALA A 102 21.87 13.60 -15.11
C ALA A 102 21.91 14.30 -16.47
N ILE A 103 21.41 13.64 -17.52
CA ILE A 103 21.30 14.22 -18.86
C ILE A 103 20.35 15.43 -18.83
N GLY A 104 19.20 15.30 -18.16
CA GLY A 104 18.22 16.40 -18.06
C GLY A 104 18.75 17.67 -17.39
N PHE A 105 19.71 17.54 -16.47
CA PHE A 105 20.41 18.67 -15.84
C PHE A 105 21.69 19.10 -16.59
N GLY A 106 22.00 18.53 -17.76
CA GLY A 106 23.18 18.87 -18.56
C GLY A 106 24.49 18.26 -18.06
N PHE A 107 24.44 17.27 -17.16
CA PHE A 107 25.62 16.53 -16.72
C PHE A 107 25.94 15.36 -17.64
N ARG A 108 27.23 14.97 -17.68
CA ARG A 108 27.67 13.77 -18.40
C ARG A 108 27.07 12.51 -17.74
N GLN A 109 26.52 11.63 -18.57
CA GLN A 109 26.08 10.30 -18.12
C GLN A 109 27.31 9.43 -17.81
N THR A 110 27.38 8.96 -16.57
CA THR A 110 28.38 8.01 -16.05
C THR A 110 27.64 6.94 -15.26
N ALA A 111 28.30 5.83 -14.91
CA ALA A 111 27.67 4.78 -14.10
C ALA A 111 27.14 5.31 -12.76
N SER A 112 27.89 6.20 -12.09
CA SER A 112 27.50 6.79 -10.81
C SER A 112 26.32 7.76 -10.95
N THR A 113 26.31 8.59 -11.99
CA THR A 113 25.20 9.54 -12.22
C THR A 113 23.94 8.80 -12.66
N GLN A 114 24.05 7.70 -13.41
CA GLN A 114 22.91 6.85 -13.72
C GLN A 114 22.39 6.11 -12.48
N PHE A 115 23.27 5.56 -11.65
CA PHE A 115 22.83 4.90 -10.41
C PHE A 115 22.12 5.89 -9.47
N ALA A 116 22.64 7.11 -9.31
CA ALA A 116 21.97 8.16 -8.55
C ALA A 116 20.59 8.52 -9.17
N SER A 117 20.51 8.64 -10.50
CA SER A 117 19.26 8.84 -11.22
C SER A 117 18.25 7.72 -10.93
N ASP A 118 18.68 6.45 -10.98
CA ASP A 118 17.85 5.28 -10.71
C ASP A 118 17.32 5.29 -9.26
N VAL A 119 18.15 5.65 -8.28
CA VAL A 119 17.76 5.79 -6.88
C VAL A 119 16.69 6.88 -6.71
N VAL A 120 16.91 8.06 -7.29
CA VAL A 120 15.96 9.18 -7.20
C VAL A 120 14.64 8.83 -7.87
N GLN A 121 14.67 8.22 -9.06
CA GLN A 121 13.46 7.74 -9.74
C GLN A 121 12.73 6.67 -8.93
N THR A 122 13.45 5.75 -8.29
CA THR A 122 12.85 4.72 -7.42
C THR A 122 12.12 5.33 -6.23
N ILE A 123 12.74 6.32 -5.57
CA ILE A 123 12.11 7.06 -4.47
C ILE A 123 10.89 7.83 -4.97
N ALA A 124 11.00 8.50 -6.12
CA ALA A 124 9.90 9.23 -6.73
C ALA A 124 8.72 8.30 -7.09
N LEU A 125 8.98 7.11 -7.65
CA LEU A 125 7.94 6.13 -7.95
C LEU A 125 7.22 5.64 -6.67
N ALA A 126 7.98 5.34 -5.61
CA ALA A 126 7.41 4.96 -4.32
C ALA A 126 6.58 6.09 -3.69
N ALA A 127 7.07 7.34 -3.76
CA ALA A 127 6.36 8.52 -3.28
C ALA A 127 5.09 8.80 -4.10
N ALA A 128 5.13 8.62 -5.42
CA ALA A 128 3.96 8.71 -6.29
C ALA A 128 2.91 7.65 -5.96
N ALA A 129 3.32 6.40 -5.72
CA ALA A 129 2.41 5.33 -5.30
C ALA A 129 1.77 5.62 -3.93
N TRP A 130 2.58 6.01 -2.93
CA TRP A 130 2.09 6.37 -1.59
C TRP A 130 1.11 7.54 -1.66
N SER A 131 1.48 8.62 -2.36
CA SER A 131 0.64 9.81 -2.48
C SER A 131 -0.63 9.55 -3.28
N GLY A 132 -0.57 8.83 -4.40
CA GLY A 132 -1.74 8.51 -5.22
C GLY A 132 -2.78 7.68 -4.47
N LEU A 133 -2.35 6.62 -3.76
CA LEU A 133 -3.24 5.81 -2.93
C LEU A 133 -3.84 6.62 -1.77
N SER A 134 -3.02 7.43 -1.10
CA SER A 134 -3.48 8.25 0.03
C SER A 134 -4.45 9.33 -0.42
N LEU A 135 -4.17 10.02 -1.53
CA LEU A 135 -5.03 11.04 -2.11
C LEU A 135 -6.37 10.45 -2.53
N GLY A 136 -6.37 9.32 -3.26
CA GLY A 136 -7.61 8.64 -3.66
C GLY A 136 -8.46 8.25 -2.46
N TYR A 137 -7.85 7.68 -1.42
CA TYR A 137 -8.57 7.36 -0.19
C TYR A 137 -9.14 8.60 0.52
N ARG A 138 -8.39 9.70 0.58
CA ARG A 138 -8.87 10.96 1.20
C ARG A 138 -10.02 11.59 0.42
N LEU A 139 -9.99 11.54 -0.91
CA LEU A 139 -11.10 12.03 -1.74
C LEU A 139 -12.38 11.22 -1.51
N ILE A 140 -12.26 9.89 -1.43
CA ILE A 140 -13.40 9.02 -1.07
C ILE A 140 -13.92 9.35 0.33
N ALA A 141 -13.03 9.49 1.32
CA ALA A 141 -13.40 9.81 2.69
C ALA A 141 -14.12 11.18 2.81
N LEU A 142 -13.62 12.19 2.12
CA LEU A 142 -14.24 13.53 2.06
C LEU A 142 -15.60 13.49 1.34
N THR A 143 -15.73 12.68 0.29
CA THR A 143 -16.99 12.47 -0.42
C THR A 143 -18.04 11.84 0.50
N VAL A 144 -17.68 10.75 1.19
CA VAL A 144 -18.57 10.09 2.15
C VAL A 144 -18.93 11.03 3.31
N PHE A 145 -17.96 11.76 3.85
CA PHE A 145 -18.20 12.76 4.89
C PHE A 145 -19.20 13.84 4.42
N SER A 146 -19.03 14.35 3.20
CA SER A 146 -19.90 15.40 2.63
C SER A 146 -21.31 14.89 2.40
N VAL A 147 -21.47 13.69 1.83
CA VAL A 147 -22.78 13.05 1.64
C VAL A 147 -23.47 12.79 2.97
N LYS A 148 -22.76 12.27 3.98
CA LYS A 148 -23.32 12.04 5.33
C LYS A 148 -23.74 13.35 5.99
N LYS A 149 -22.96 14.42 5.85
CA LYS A 149 -23.33 15.74 6.37
C LYS A 149 -24.56 16.32 5.67
N LEU A 150 -24.64 16.21 4.34
CA LEU A 150 -25.78 16.67 3.54
C LEU A 150 -27.07 15.91 3.89
N THR A 151 -26.97 14.58 4.04
CA THR A 151 -28.08 13.70 4.44
C THR A 151 -28.38 13.72 5.94
N ARG A 152 -27.70 14.57 6.72
CA ARG A 152 -27.81 14.66 8.19
C ARG A 152 -27.61 13.32 8.92
N SER A 153 -26.87 12.41 8.29
CA SER A 153 -26.51 11.11 8.85
C SER A 153 -25.26 11.21 9.73
N ARG A 154 -25.12 10.30 10.70
CA ARG A 154 -23.91 10.22 11.52
C ARG A 154 -22.71 9.76 10.67
N PHE A 155 -21.57 10.44 10.84
CA PHE A 155 -20.28 10.03 10.27
C PHE A 155 -19.39 9.52 11.39
N ASP A 156 -18.94 8.28 11.27
CA ASP A 156 -18.04 7.64 12.23
C ASP A 156 -16.59 7.78 11.75
N VAL A 157 -15.82 8.63 12.44
CA VAL A 157 -14.44 8.96 12.06
C VAL A 157 -13.49 7.78 12.27
N GLU A 158 -13.78 6.88 13.22
CA GLU A 158 -12.94 5.72 13.55
C GLU A 158 -12.84 4.72 12.39
N ARG A 159 -13.82 4.75 11.47
CA ARG A 159 -13.86 3.92 10.27
C ARG A 159 -12.97 4.45 9.13
N TRP A 160 -12.46 5.67 9.27
CA TRP A 160 -11.66 6.36 8.24
C TRP A 160 -10.23 6.71 8.71
N PRO A 161 -9.45 5.78 9.31
CA PRO A 161 -8.07 6.04 9.66
C PRO A 161 -7.20 6.17 8.41
N CYS A 162 -6.02 6.81 8.54
CA CYS A 162 -5.07 6.94 7.43
C CYS A 162 -4.81 5.59 6.73
N LEU A 163 -4.89 5.56 5.38
CA LEU A 163 -4.74 4.33 4.59
C LEU A 163 -3.35 3.71 4.76
N LEU A 164 -2.32 4.56 4.64
CA LEU A 164 -0.93 4.27 4.95
C LEU A 164 -0.58 5.06 6.22
N GLN A 165 0.30 4.50 7.05
CA GLN A 165 0.98 5.32 8.06
C GLN A 165 2.14 6.06 7.37
N ASP A 166 3.10 6.59 8.14
CA ASP A 166 4.31 7.18 7.60
C ASP A 166 5.35 6.09 7.23
N PRO A 167 5.57 5.77 5.94
CA PRO A 167 6.56 4.78 5.51
C PRO A 167 7.99 5.24 5.75
N LEU A 168 8.23 6.55 5.87
CA LEU A 168 9.57 7.09 6.10
C LEU A 168 10.11 6.79 7.49
N GLN A 169 9.21 6.49 8.43
CA GLN A 169 9.50 6.12 9.82
C GLN A 169 9.55 4.60 10.02
N MET A 170 9.64 3.81 8.96
CA MET A 170 9.83 2.36 9.08
C MET A 170 11.10 2.04 9.85
N THR A 171 11.07 1.04 10.73
CA THR A 171 12.24 0.62 11.52
C THR A 171 12.85 -0.70 11.05
N SER A 172 12.17 -1.43 10.17
CA SER A 172 12.62 -2.66 9.54
C SER A 172 11.74 -2.93 8.30
N ILE A 173 12.10 -3.93 7.49
CA ILE A 173 11.31 -4.37 6.33
C ILE A 173 9.99 -4.99 6.80
N HIS A 174 10.03 -5.78 7.88
CA HIS A 174 8.81 -6.29 8.51
C HIS A 174 7.88 -5.16 8.98
N ASP A 175 8.41 -4.12 9.62
CA ASP A 175 7.63 -2.96 10.05
C ASP A 175 7.02 -2.20 8.87
N PHE A 176 7.79 -2.02 7.78
CA PHE A 176 7.31 -1.41 6.55
C PHE A 176 6.06 -2.13 6.00
N TRP A 177 6.15 -3.43 5.70
CA TRP A 177 5.04 -4.17 5.10
C TRP A 177 3.89 -4.46 6.06
N SER A 178 4.16 -4.57 7.37
CA SER A 178 3.13 -4.94 8.33
C SER A 178 2.29 -3.76 8.81
N ASN A 179 2.95 -2.60 9.02
CA ASN A 179 2.38 -1.47 9.75
C ASN A 179 2.40 -0.16 8.96
N LYS A 180 3.45 0.10 8.17
CA LYS A 180 3.63 1.42 7.53
C LYS A 180 2.99 1.52 6.16
N TRP A 181 3.12 0.45 5.37
CA TRP A 181 2.51 0.33 4.05
C TRP A 181 1.01 0.07 4.15
N HIS A 182 0.29 0.13 3.01
CA HIS A 182 -1.16 0.02 2.99
C HIS A 182 -1.65 -1.31 3.59
N ALA A 183 -2.74 -1.26 4.36
CA ALA A 183 -3.46 -2.49 4.79
C ALA A 183 -4.48 -2.98 3.75
N LEU A 184 -4.63 -2.26 2.63
CA LEU A 184 -5.68 -2.42 1.64
C LEU A 184 -5.83 -3.86 1.13
N PHE A 185 -4.72 -4.47 0.73
CA PHE A 185 -4.71 -5.81 0.14
C PHE A 185 -4.26 -6.91 1.10
N LYS A 186 -4.05 -6.57 2.39
CA LYS A 186 -3.44 -7.50 3.36
C LYS A 186 -4.29 -8.76 3.54
N ARG A 187 -5.61 -8.62 3.61
CA ARG A 187 -6.52 -9.77 3.73
C ARG A 187 -6.48 -10.64 2.49
N GLN A 188 -6.51 -10.04 1.30
CA GLN A 188 -6.50 -10.73 0.02
C GLN A 188 -5.23 -11.58 -0.08
N PHE A 189 -4.08 -11.03 0.29
CA PHE A 189 -2.81 -11.76 0.33
C PHE A 189 -2.81 -12.88 1.39
N VAL A 190 -3.44 -12.68 2.55
CA VAL A 190 -3.57 -13.73 3.56
C VAL A 190 -4.49 -14.86 3.10
N VAL A 191 -5.62 -14.54 2.50
CA VAL A 191 -6.64 -15.52 2.08
C VAL A 191 -6.20 -16.27 0.83
N CYS A 192 -5.65 -15.58 -0.16
CA CYS A 192 -5.27 -16.17 -1.44
C CYS A 192 -3.84 -16.71 -1.46
N GLY A 193 -2.95 -16.20 -0.60
CA GLY A 193 -1.54 -16.60 -0.57
C GLY A 193 -1.16 -17.37 0.70
N TYR A 194 -1.30 -16.74 1.86
CA TYR A 194 -0.81 -17.30 3.12
C TYR A 194 -1.53 -18.58 3.56
N LYS A 195 -2.86 -18.56 3.62
CA LYS A 195 -3.67 -19.69 4.11
C LYS A 195 -3.58 -20.94 3.20
N PRO A 196 -3.63 -20.83 1.86
CA PRO A 196 -3.47 -21.99 0.98
C PRO A 196 -2.11 -22.67 1.15
N ILE A 197 -1.03 -21.90 1.24
CA ILE A 197 0.31 -22.46 1.47
C ILE A 197 0.41 -23.11 2.84
N LEU A 198 -0.16 -22.53 3.89
CA LEU A 198 -0.23 -23.19 5.21
C LEU A 198 -1.01 -24.49 5.18
N PHE A 199 -2.11 -24.55 4.43
CA PHE A 199 -2.87 -25.78 4.26
C PHE A 199 -2.03 -26.88 3.59
N ILE A 200 -1.29 -26.54 2.54
CA ILE A 200 -0.35 -27.45 1.86
C ILE A 200 0.75 -27.88 2.83
N CYS A 201 1.38 -26.96 3.56
CA CYS A 201 2.40 -27.26 4.56
C CYS A 201 1.88 -28.26 5.60
N LYS A 202 0.66 -28.05 6.11
CA LYS A 202 0.02 -28.96 7.06
C LYS A 202 -0.17 -30.37 6.48
N ARG A 203 -0.56 -30.49 5.20
CA ARG A 203 -0.71 -31.78 4.49
C ARG A 203 0.64 -32.49 4.31
N LEU A 204 1.71 -31.73 4.11
CA LEU A 204 3.08 -32.24 3.96
C LEU A 204 3.81 -32.46 5.31
N GLY A 205 3.15 -32.21 6.44
CA GLY A 205 3.76 -32.36 7.77
C GLY A 205 4.72 -31.24 8.17
N ILE A 206 4.85 -30.17 7.36
CA ILE A 206 5.68 -29.00 7.66
C ILE A 206 4.98 -28.16 8.73
N LYS A 207 5.67 -27.86 9.84
CA LYS A 207 5.13 -27.16 11.01
C LYS A 207 6.07 -26.05 11.49
N GLY A 208 5.58 -25.25 12.44
CA GLY A 208 6.35 -24.19 13.09
C GLY A 208 6.62 -23.01 12.15
N ASP A 209 7.68 -22.26 12.42
CA ASP A 209 7.97 -21.04 11.67
C ASP A 209 8.35 -21.28 10.20
N LEU A 210 8.85 -22.47 9.82
CA LEU A 210 9.06 -22.79 8.40
C LEU A 210 7.73 -22.72 7.62
N ALA A 211 6.64 -23.25 8.18
CA ALA A 211 5.33 -23.14 7.57
C ALA A 211 4.87 -21.66 7.49
N SER A 212 5.11 -20.87 8.53
CA SER A 212 4.79 -19.43 8.55
C SER A 212 5.57 -18.64 7.49
N LEU A 213 6.86 -18.93 7.31
CA LEU A 213 7.71 -18.30 6.30
C LEU A 213 7.26 -18.68 4.88
N LEU A 214 6.94 -19.95 4.64
CA LEU A 214 6.38 -20.39 3.36
C LEU A 214 5.01 -19.74 3.10
N GLY A 215 4.16 -19.63 4.13
CA GLY A 215 2.92 -18.87 4.04
C GLY A 215 3.15 -17.41 3.64
N MET A 216 4.15 -16.77 4.23
CA MET A 216 4.53 -15.39 3.89
C MET A 216 4.98 -15.28 2.43
N GLN A 217 5.76 -16.24 1.93
CA GLN A 217 6.10 -16.32 0.51
C GLN A 217 4.86 -16.44 -0.38
N GLY A 218 3.85 -17.21 0.03
CA GLY A 218 2.57 -17.28 -0.66
C GLY A 218 1.86 -15.92 -0.74
N ALA A 219 1.84 -15.16 0.37
CA ALA A 219 1.24 -13.82 0.40
C ALA A 219 1.96 -12.84 -0.55
N PHE A 220 3.29 -12.80 -0.51
CA PHE A 220 4.08 -11.94 -1.39
C PHE A 220 4.09 -12.42 -2.84
N PHE A 221 3.88 -13.72 -3.10
CA PHE A 221 3.66 -14.26 -4.44
C PHE A 221 2.39 -13.68 -5.07
N VAL A 222 1.27 -13.71 -4.34
CA VAL A 222 0.03 -13.11 -4.82
C VAL A 222 0.19 -11.59 -5.01
N SER A 223 0.91 -10.90 -4.12
CA SER A 223 1.24 -9.48 -4.30
C SER A 223 2.06 -9.23 -5.57
N GLY A 224 3.10 -10.04 -5.82
CA GLY A 224 3.91 -9.96 -7.02
C GLY A 224 3.12 -10.22 -8.29
N LEU A 225 2.24 -11.23 -8.28
CA LEU A 225 1.35 -11.52 -9.41
C LEU A 225 0.42 -10.36 -9.70
N LEU A 226 -0.19 -9.75 -8.68
CA LEU A 226 -1.09 -8.61 -8.86
C LEU A 226 -0.39 -7.44 -9.56
N HIS A 227 0.81 -7.09 -9.10
CA HIS A 227 1.57 -5.98 -9.67
C HIS A 227 2.09 -6.31 -11.08
N GLU A 228 2.63 -7.51 -11.27
CA GLU A 228 3.12 -7.94 -12.58
C GLU A 228 1.99 -8.04 -13.60
N TYR A 229 0.84 -8.57 -13.21
CA TYR A 229 -0.37 -8.60 -14.04
C TYR A 229 -0.84 -7.18 -14.37
N GLY A 230 -0.93 -6.30 -13.37
CA GLY A 230 -1.34 -4.91 -13.58
C GLY A 230 -0.44 -4.17 -14.57
N ILE A 231 0.88 -4.35 -14.46
CA ILE A 231 1.86 -3.69 -15.34
C ILE A 231 1.88 -4.31 -16.74
N ARG A 232 1.69 -5.62 -16.86
CA ARG A 232 1.61 -6.28 -18.17
C ARG A 232 0.33 -5.93 -18.91
N ASN A 233 -0.76 -5.69 -18.20
CA ASN A 233 -2.03 -5.27 -18.79
C ASN A 233 -2.23 -3.74 -18.71
N ALA A 234 -1.17 -2.99 -18.42
CA ALA A 234 -1.22 -1.53 -18.38
C ALA A 234 -1.34 -0.94 -19.80
N LEU A 235 -1.45 0.39 -19.90
CA LEU A 235 -2.02 1.14 -21.02
C LEU A 235 -1.38 0.92 -22.41
N ASN A 236 -0.25 0.22 -22.50
CA ASN A 236 0.47 0.01 -23.75
C ASN A 236 0.57 -1.47 -24.13
N ASP A 237 0.29 -1.78 -25.40
CA ASP A 237 0.53 -3.09 -26.01
C ASP A 237 2.03 -3.27 -26.32
N VAL A 238 2.85 -3.42 -25.27
CA VAL A 238 4.28 -3.73 -25.40
C VAL A 238 4.51 -5.23 -25.24
N LYS A 239 5.34 -5.81 -26.12
CA LYS A 239 5.81 -7.19 -25.95
C LYS A 239 6.55 -7.32 -24.61
N HIS A 240 6.02 -8.11 -23.69
CA HIS A 240 6.65 -8.30 -22.39
C HIS A 240 7.95 -9.11 -22.52
N PRO A 241 9.09 -8.60 -22.04
CA PRO A 241 10.31 -9.41 -21.96
C PRO A 241 10.18 -10.52 -20.91
N ASN A 242 11.03 -11.54 -21.06
CA ASN A 242 11.02 -12.79 -20.29
C ASN A 242 11.63 -12.65 -18.88
N HIS A 243 11.30 -11.58 -18.17
CA HIS A 243 11.69 -11.39 -16.77
C HIS A 243 10.56 -10.76 -15.95
N TYR A 244 10.56 -11.05 -14.65
CA TYR A 244 9.51 -10.65 -13.72
C TYR A 244 10.05 -9.86 -12.50
N PRO A 245 10.67 -8.67 -12.70
CA PRO A 245 11.16 -7.79 -11.62
C PRO A 245 10.18 -7.54 -10.49
N SER A 246 8.87 -7.39 -10.77
CA SER A 246 7.88 -7.22 -9.71
C SER A 246 7.81 -8.44 -8.81
N MET A 247 7.72 -9.63 -9.41
CA MET A 247 7.74 -10.87 -8.66
C MET A 247 9.01 -10.99 -7.80
N LEU A 248 10.17 -10.68 -8.38
CA LEU A 248 11.44 -10.75 -7.68
C LEU A 248 11.48 -9.83 -6.45
N PHE A 249 11.08 -8.57 -6.60
CA PHE A 249 11.04 -7.59 -5.50
C PHE A 249 10.17 -8.07 -4.32
N PHE A 250 8.96 -8.56 -4.60
CA PHE A 250 8.05 -9.02 -3.55
C PHE A 250 8.55 -10.33 -2.90
N GLN A 251 9.07 -11.28 -3.68
CA GLN A 251 9.65 -12.50 -3.12
C GLN A 251 10.87 -12.21 -2.23
N LEU A 252 11.77 -11.34 -2.69
CA LEU A 252 12.92 -10.92 -1.89
C LEU A 252 12.47 -10.22 -0.60
N SER A 253 11.39 -9.44 -0.64
CA SER A 253 10.86 -8.77 0.56
C SER A 253 10.44 -9.77 1.65
N ALA A 254 9.78 -10.86 1.28
CA ALA A 254 9.42 -11.91 2.25
C ALA A 254 10.64 -12.71 2.74
N VAL A 255 11.63 -12.96 1.88
CA VAL A 255 12.93 -13.53 2.30
C VAL A 255 13.63 -12.60 3.31
N ALA A 256 13.63 -11.29 3.07
CA ALA A 256 14.26 -10.31 3.94
C ALA A 256 13.56 -10.21 5.29
N ILE A 257 12.23 -10.31 5.33
CA ILE A 257 11.48 -10.46 6.60
C ILE A 257 11.86 -11.76 7.31
N GLY A 258 11.97 -12.88 6.58
CA GLY A 258 12.46 -14.14 7.14
C GLY A 258 13.85 -14.04 7.74
N PHE A 259 14.74 -13.28 7.10
CA PHE A 259 16.06 -12.95 7.61
C PHE A 259 15.99 -12.12 8.90
N GLU A 260 15.15 -11.08 8.95
CA GLU A 260 14.95 -10.27 10.17
C GLU A 260 14.48 -11.15 11.35
N LEU A 261 13.55 -12.07 11.09
CA LEU A 261 13.06 -13.02 12.08
C LEU A 261 14.15 -13.99 12.55
N LEU A 262 14.94 -14.54 11.62
CA LEU A 262 16.04 -15.44 11.96
C LEU A 262 17.12 -14.72 12.77
N PHE A 263 17.47 -13.50 12.37
CA PHE A 263 18.41 -12.65 13.10
C PHE A 263 17.94 -12.41 14.53
N GLU A 264 16.67 -12.06 14.73
CA GLU A 264 16.08 -11.88 16.06
C GLU A 264 16.13 -13.17 16.88
N ARG A 265 15.89 -14.33 16.26
CA ARG A 265 15.87 -15.62 16.95
C ARG A 265 17.26 -16.10 17.38
N LEU A 266 18.29 -15.81 16.58
CA LEU A 266 19.69 -16.13 16.85
C LEU A 266 20.36 -15.15 17.82
N THR A 267 20.18 -13.85 17.62
CA THR A 267 20.87 -12.81 18.40
C THR A 267 20.09 -12.34 19.63
N LYS A 268 18.80 -12.70 19.72
CA LYS A 268 17.83 -12.14 20.68
C LYS A 268 17.67 -10.62 20.57
N ARG A 269 18.11 -10.01 19.47
CA ARG A 269 18.00 -8.58 19.20
C ARG A 269 17.16 -8.37 17.95
N LYS A 270 16.17 -7.48 18.04
CA LYS A 270 15.33 -7.11 16.91
C LYS A 270 16.03 -6.07 16.03
N ILE A 271 16.03 -6.28 14.71
CA ILE A 271 16.44 -5.27 13.74
C ILE A 271 15.45 -4.11 13.83
N SER A 272 15.91 -2.97 14.35
CA SER A 272 15.08 -1.81 14.63
C SER A 272 15.94 -0.54 14.78
N GLY A 273 15.31 0.61 15.05
CA GLY A 273 16.02 1.88 15.25
C GLY A 273 16.72 2.36 13.98
N ILE A 274 17.89 3.01 14.14
CA ILE A 274 18.62 3.61 13.02
C ILE A 274 19.24 2.53 12.11
N SER A 275 19.82 1.47 12.67
CA SER A 275 20.41 0.38 11.86
C SER A 275 19.35 -0.36 11.05
N GLY A 276 18.18 -0.62 11.65
CA GLY A 276 17.05 -1.21 10.93
C GLY A 276 16.46 -0.29 9.86
N ARG A 277 16.46 1.04 10.09
CA ARG A 277 16.10 2.04 9.08
C ARG A 277 17.03 1.99 7.87
N VAL A 278 18.35 2.03 8.10
CA VAL A 278 19.35 1.96 7.03
C VAL A 278 19.18 0.66 6.25
N TRP A 279 19.09 -0.48 6.95
CA TRP A 279 18.84 -1.78 6.35
C TRP A 279 17.59 -1.80 5.46
N ALA A 280 16.45 -1.35 5.98
CA ALA A 280 15.19 -1.36 5.26
C ALA A 280 15.20 -0.45 4.03
N TRP A 281 15.73 0.77 4.17
CA TRP A 281 15.86 1.71 3.05
C TRP A 281 16.79 1.18 1.97
N THR A 282 17.98 0.70 2.34
CA THR A 282 18.94 0.14 1.40
C THR A 282 18.34 -1.05 0.66
N PHE A 283 17.70 -1.99 1.38
CA PHE A 283 17.05 -3.14 0.77
C PHE A 283 15.94 -2.73 -0.20
N LEU A 284 15.00 -1.89 0.23
CA LEU A 284 13.85 -1.50 -0.57
C LEU A 284 14.28 -0.73 -1.82
N ILE A 285 15.22 0.21 -1.71
CA ILE A 285 15.71 0.98 -2.87
C ILE A 285 16.42 0.06 -3.87
N ILE A 286 17.41 -0.72 -3.42
CA ILE A 286 18.21 -1.55 -4.33
C ILE A 286 17.35 -2.57 -5.06
N THR A 287 16.42 -3.22 -4.34
CA THR A 287 15.55 -4.25 -4.93
C THR A 287 14.43 -3.65 -5.79
N ALA A 288 14.04 -2.39 -5.56
CA ALA A 288 13.02 -1.70 -6.36
C ALA A 288 13.57 -0.99 -7.61
N ILE A 289 14.89 -0.82 -7.78
CA ILE A 289 15.43 -0.24 -9.02
C ILE A 289 15.02 -1.06 -10.26
N PRO A 290 15.19 -2.41 -10.31
CA PRO A 290 14.73 -3.20 -11.46
C PRO A 290 13.22 -3.11 -11.68
N LEU A 291 12.43 -3.02 -10.60
CA LEU A 291 10.99 -2.81 -10.66
C LEU A 291 10.66 -1.48 -11.34
N MET A 292 11.30 -0.39 -10.89
CA MET A 292 11.10 0.95 -11.43
C MET A 292 11.40 1.00 -12.93
N LYS A 293 12.54 0.45 -13.37
CA LYS A 293 12.92 0.40 -14.79
C LYS A 293 11.91 -0.36 -15.64
N HIS A 294 11.49 -1.53 -15.17
CA HIS A 294 10.45 -2.35 -15.80
C HIS A 294 9.11 -1.59 -15.92
N TRP A 295 8.75 -0.81 -14.92
CA TRP A 295 7.48 -0.09 -14.88
C TRP A 295 7.51 1.13 -15.82
N LEU A 296 8.60 1.89 -15.81
CA LEU A 296 8.70 3.19 -16.48
C LEU A 296 9.43 3.13 -17.83
N HIS A 297 10.61 2.52 -17.90
CA HIS A 297 11.51 2.62 -19.06
C HIS A 297 11.22 1.56 -20.13
N GLU A 298 10.68 0.41 -19.74
CA GLU A 298 10.21 -0.61 -20.69
C GLU A 298 8.85 -0.26 -21.32
N GLY A 299 8.39 0.99 -21.16
CA GLY A 299 7.18 1.51 -21.80
C GLY A 299 5.89 0.87 -21.29
N ARG A 300 5.89 0.24 -20.12
CA ARG A 300 4.75 -0.56 -19.63
C ARG A 300 3.65 0.29 -19.00
N LEU A 301 3.98 1.22 -18.10
CA LEU A 301 2.98 2.09 -17.44
C LEU A 301 2.31 3.13 -18.36
N GLY A 302 2.70 3.20 -19.63
CA GLY A 302 2.26 4.29 -20.49
C GLY A 302 3.26 5.41 -20.59
N TYR A 303 2.77 6.51 -21.14
CA TYR A 303 3.45 7.80 -21.07
C TYR A 303 2.95 8.55 -19.83
N ILE A 304 3.86 9.12 -19.05
CA ILE A 304 3.48 10.07 -18.00
C ILE A 304 3.40 11.44 -18.65
N VAL A 305 2.23 12.07 -18.58
CA VAL A 305 2.03 13.39 -19.18
C VAL A 305 2.99 14.40 -18.53
N PRO A 306 3.71 15.23 -19.30
CA PRO A 306 4.72 16.13 -18.79
C PRO A 306 4.07 17.33 -18.10
N PRO A 307 4.76 17.95 -17.12
CA PRO A 307 4.23 19.09 -16.38
C PRO A 307 3.65 20.21 -17.25
N ARG A 308 4.25 20.45 -18.42
CA ARG A 308 3.78 21.46 -19.40
C ARG A 308 2.38 21.20 -19.96
N LEU A 309 1.86 19.98 -19.85
CA LEU A 309 0.54 19.57 -20.34
C LEU A 309 -0.43 19.25 -19.19
N TRP A 310 -0.09 19.60 -17.95
CA TRP A 310 -0.96 19.33 -16.81
C TRP A 310 -2.13 20.30 -16.76
N THR A 311 -3.34 19.75 -16.86
CA THR A 311 -4.57 20.47 -16.53
C THR A 311 -4.89 20.33 -15.04
N TRP A 312 -5.71 21.23 -14.50
CA TRP A 312 -6.17 21.14 -13.10
C TRP A 312 -6.82 19.79 -12.78
N GLN A 313 -7.54 19.20 -13.76
CA GLN A 313 -8.19 17.89 -13.65
C GLN A 313 -7.17 16.77 -13.43
N ARG A 314 -6.05 16.78 -14.16
CA ARG A 314 -4.98 15.78 -14.01
C ARG A 314 -4.30 15.89 -12.66
N ILE A 315 -4.14 17.12 -12.17
CA ILE A 315 -3.53 17.38 -10.88
C ILE A 315 -4.39 16.78 -9.76
N ILE A 316 -5.69 17.08 -9.71
CA ILE A 316 -6.56 16.63 -8.62
C ILE A 316 -6.94 15.14 -8.70
N THR A 317 -6.87 14.54 -9.89
CA THR A 317 -7.28 13.14 -10.10
C THR A 317 -6.12 12.24 -9.68
N PRO A 318 -6.33 11.31 -8.73
CA PRO A 318 -5.32 10.31 -8.38
C PRO A 318 -4.86 9.57 -9.63
N PHE A 319 -3.54 9.55 -9.88
CA PHE A 319 -2.93 8.96 -11.08
C PHE A 319 -3.38 9.59 -12.42
N GLY A 320 -3.96 10.80 -12.42
CA GLY A 320 -4.45 11.50 -13.62
C GLY A 320 -3.37 11.91 -14.63
N PHE A 321 -2.10 11.69 -14.28
CA PHE A 321 -0.94 11.93 -15.14
C PHE A 321 -0.59 10.72 -16.02
N LEU A 322 -1.14 9.54 -15.75
CA LEU A 322 -0.95 8.37 -16.61
C LEU A 322 -1.75 8.57 -17.90
N ALA A 323 -1.10 8.35 -19.05
CA ALA A 323 -1.72 8.38 -20.36
C ALA A 323 -1.28 7.19 -21.21
N LYS A 324 -2.15 6.77 -22.11
CA LYS A 324 -1.82 5.77 -23.13
C LYS A 324 -0.76 6.35 -24.06
N ALA A 325 0.30 5.58 -24.36
CA ALA A 325 1.26 5.99 -25.38
C ALA A 325 0.53 6.02 -26.73
N GLY A 326 0.40 7.20 -27.33
CA GLY A 326 -0.28 7.40 -28.61
C GLY A 326 -1.35 8.50 -28.66
N HIS A 327 -1.65 9.18 -27.55
CA HIS A 327 -2.60 10.31 -27.51
C HIS A 327 -1.94 11.68 -27.19
N LEU A 328 -0.73 11.90 -27.72
CA LEU A 328 -0.18 13.25 -27.87
C LEU A 328 0.03 13.58 -29.34
#